data_AF-A0A3L7ZZ74-F1
#
_entry.id   AF-A0A3L7ZZ74-F1
#
_cell.length_a   1.000
_cell.length_b   1.000
_cell.length_c   1.000
_cell.angle_alpha   90.00
_cell.angle_beta   90.00
_cell.angle_gamma   90.00
#
_symmetry.space_group_name_H-M   'P 1'
#
loop_
_entity.id
_entity.type
_entity.pdbx_description
1 polymer ?
#
loop_
_entity_poly.entity_id
_entity_poly.type
_entity_poly.pdbx_seq_one_letter_code
_entity_poly.pdbx_strand_id
1 'polypeptide(L)' 'MDNIIKKLRNQCPRFKQDDYIFFMLIYAGFSPRAVCIFTNIKLKNYYNKRARLIDRIERTDAPDKELFIAKLKQRSKY' A
#
# COMPACT_ATOMS: atom_id res chain seq x y z
N MET A 1 -16.19 -8.45 4.87
CA MET A 1 -15.13 -7.45 5.04
C MET A 1 -13.84 -8.08 4.53
N ASP A 2 -13.58 -7.99 3.22
CA ASP A 2 -12.44 -8.66 2.58
C ASP A 2 -11.14 -8.19 3.24
N ASN A 3 -10.43 -9.13 3.90
CA ASN A 3 -9.13 -8.86 4.51
C ASN A 3 -8.06 -8.72 3.41
N ILE A 4 -8.13 -7.62 2.64
CA ILE A 4 -7.20 -7.32 1.53
C ILE A 4 -5.73 -7.35 2.01
N ILE A 5 -5.47 -6.93 3.25
CA ILE A 5 -4.14 -7.02 3.87
C ILE A 5 -3.71 -8.47 4.12
N LYS A 6 -4.64 -9.36 4.50
CA LYS A 6 -4.34 -10.80 4.65
C LYS A 6 -4.04 -11.44 3.30
N LYS A 7 -4.83 -11.10 2.26
CA LYS A 7 -4.55 -11.52 0.87
C LYS A 7 -3.18 -11.04 0.41
N LEU A 8 -2.85 -9.77 0.65
CA LEU A 8 -1.56 -9.18 0.29
C LEU A 8 -0.38 -9.81 1.06
N ARG A 9 -0.54 -10.12 2.35
CA ARG A 9 0.49 -10.87 3.12
C ARG A 9 0.74 -12.26 2.56
N ASN A 10 -0.33 -12.97 2.18
CA ASN A 10 -0.22 -14.34 1.67
C ASN A 10 0.39 -14.37 0.26
N GLN A 11 -0.01 -13.44 -0.61
CA GLN A 11 0.43 -13.41 -2.00
C GLN A 11 1.77 -12.69 -2.19
N CYS A 12 2.11 -11.75 -1.31
CA CYS A 12 3.33 -10.96 -1.40
C CYS A 12 4.10 -10.94 -0.06
N PRO A 13 4.58 -12.08 0.46
CA PRO A 13 5.18 -12.17 1.80
C PRO A 13 6.50 -11.40 1.94
N ARG A 14 7.17 -11.04 0.83
CA ARG A 14 8.51 -10.40 0.80
C ARG A 14 8.53 -8.90 1.14
N PHE A 15 7.41 -8.34 1.61
CA PHE A 15 7.33 -6.96 2.09
C PHE A 15 7.78 -6.82 3.54
N LYS A 16 8.35 -5.66 3.89
CA LYS A 16 8.73 -5.35 5.28
C LYS A 16 7.48 -4.99 6.09
N GLN A 17 7.57 -5.09 7.41
CA GLN A 17 6.46 -4.70 8.31
C GLN A 17 5.97 -3.26 8.03
N ASP A 18 6.89 -2.33 7.81
CA ASP A 18 6.58 -0.93 7.49
C ASP A 18 5.82 -0.76 6.16
N ASP A 19 6.01 -1.69 5.21
CA ASP A 19 5.28 -1.67 3.95
C ASP A 19 3.85 -2.15 4.18
N TYR A 20 3.63 -3.17 5.03
CA TYR A 20 2.29 -3.60 5.43
C TYR A 20 1.52 -2.51 6.19
N ILE A 21 2.16 -1.78 7.09
CA ILE A 21 1.54 -0.63 7.77
C ILE A 21 1.15 0.43 6.74
N PHE A 22 2.02 0.72 5.77
CA PHE A 22 1.73 1.66 4.70
C PHE A 22 0.53 1.23 3.83
N PHE A 23 0.47 -0.05 3.43
CA PHE A 23 -0.68 -0.61 2.71
C PHE A 23 -1.97 -0.49 3.54
N MET A 24 -1.92 -0.83 4.82
CA MET A 24 -3.07 -0.78 5.72
C MET A 24 -3.64 0.64 5.84
N LEU A 25 -2.78 1.64 6.01
CA LEU A 25 -3.21 3.04 6.11
C LEU A 25 -3.84 3.53 4.80
N ILE A 26 -3.27 3.18 3.64
CA ILE A 26 -3.87 3.56 2.35
C ILE A 26 -5.21 2.86 2.13
N TYR A 27 -5.30 1.55 2.43
CA TYR A 27 -6.52 0.78 2.23
C TYR A 27 -7.63 1.14 3.20
N ALA A 28 -7.29 1.67 4.38
CA ALA A 28 -8.24 2.30 5.30
C ALA A 28 -8.75 3.66 4.82
N GLY A 29 -8.17 4.21 3.74
CA GLY A 29 -8.62 5.47 3.14
C GLY A 29 -8.05 6.72 3.82
N PHE A 30 -6.90 6.61 4.49
CA PHE A 30 -6.22 7.78 5.04
C PHE A 30 -5.62 8.68 3.94
N SER A 31 -5.66 9.99 4.17
CA SER A 31 -5.04 10.96 3.27
C SER A 31 -3.52 10.80 3.25
N PRO A 32 -2.84 11.15 2.14
CA PRO A 32 -1.38 11.09 2.06
C PRO A 32 -0.67 11.80 3.22
N ARG A 33 -1.23 12.91 3.70
CA ARG A 33 -0.70 13.66 4.86
C ARG A 33 -0.84 12.88 6.15
N ALA A 34 -2.00 12.27 6.42
CA ALA A 34 -2.20 11.43 7.60
C ALA A 34 -1.24 10.24 7.59
N VAL A 35 -1.09 9.56 6.44
CA VAL A 35 -0.11 8.47 6.29
C VAL A 35 1.31 8.97 6.58
N CYS A 36 1.69 10.15 6.11
CA CYS A 36 3.00 10.74 6.39
C CYS A 36 3.24 10.98 7.89
N ILE A 37 2.23 11.48 8.61
CA ILE A 37 2.30 11.69 10.07
C ILE A 37 2.49 10.36 10.79
N PHE A 38 1.67 9.36 10.49
CA PHE A 38 1.74 8.05 11.16
C PHE A 38 3.04 7.29 10.88
N THR A 39 3.61 7.47 9.69
CA THR A 39 4.83 6.76 9.27
C THR A 39 6.11 7.59 9.43
N ASN A 40 5.99 8.83 9.90
CA ASN A 40 7.08 9.79 10.01
C ASN A 40 7.91 9.94 8.71
N ILE A 41 7.22 9.98 7.56
CA ILE A 41 7.87 10.18 6.24
C ILE A 41 7.46 11.53 5.64
N LYS A 42 8.36 12.12 4.85
CA LYS A 42 8.04 13.32 4.06
C LYS A 42 7.08 12.98 2.92
N LEU A 43 6.24 13.94 2.51
CA LEU A 43 5.29 13.77 1.39
C LEU A 43 5.97 13.36 0.07
N LYS A 44 7.17 13.86 -0.21
CA LYS A 44 7.98 13.41 -1.35
C LYS A 44 8.27 11.89 -1.27
N ASN A 45 8.62 11.42 -0.09
CA ASN A 45 8.93 10.00 0.16
C ASN A 45 7.68 9.13 0.11
N TYR A 46 6.49 9.66 0.43
CA TYR A 46 5.22 8.96 0.29
C TYR A 46 4.99 8.50 -1.15
N TYR A 47 5.09 9.43 -2.12
CA TYR A 47 4.87 9.09 -3.53
C TYR A 47 5.93 8.14 -4.06
N ASN A 48 7.19 8.35 -3.69
CA ASN A 48 8.29 7.44 -4.05
C ASN A 48 8.09 6.04 -3.44
N LYS A 49 7.68 5.94 -2.18
CA LYS A 49 7.41 4.67 -1.52
C LYS A 49 6.23 3.97 -2.20
N ARG A 50 5.14 4.69 -2.48
CA ARG A 50 3.97 4.13 -3.18
C ARG A 50 4.32 3.60 -4.56
N ALA A 51 5.06 4.37 -5.37
CA ALA A 51 5.51 3.93 -6.69
C ALA A 51 6.36 2.65 -6.61
N ARG A 52 7.38 2.63 -5.74
CA ARG A 52 8.22 1.42 -5.53
C ARG A 52 7.40 0.21 -5.08
N LEU A 53 6.37 0.39 -4.26
CA LEU A 53 5.52 -0.71 -3.83
C LEU A 53 4.62 -1.21 -4.96
N ILE A 54 4.08 -0.33 -5.80
CA ILE A 54 3.34 -0.70 -7.01
C ILE A 54 4.25 -1.51 -7.94
N ASP A 55 5.44 -1.02 -8.26
CA ASP A 55 6.40 -1.72 -9.13
C ASP A 55 6.76 -3.11 -8.59
N ARG A 56 6.89 -3.24 -7.26
CA ARG A 56 7.16 -4.53 -6.61
C ARG A 56 5.98 -5.49 -6.72
N ILE A 57 4.74 -5.01 -6.59
CA ILE A 57 3.54 -5.84 -6.76
C ILE A 57 3.37 -6.24 -8.24
N GLU A 58 3.64 -5.34 -9.18
CA GLU A 58 3.57 -5.64 -10.63
C GLU A 58 4.51 -6.77 -11.04
N ARG A 59 5.69 -6.85 -10.42
CA ARG A 59 6.69 -7.92 -10.62
C ARG A 59 6.37 -9.23 -9.91
N THR A 60 5.25 -9.32 -9.19
CA THR A 60 4.82 -10.56 -8.54
C THR A 60 3.80 -11.29 -9.40
N ASP A 61 3.75 -12.62 -9.27
CA ASP A 61 2.72 -13.47 -9.85
C ASP A 61 1.48 -13.58 -8.94
N ALA A 62 1.24 -12.56 -8.11
CA ALA A 62 0.10 -12.52 -7.21
C ALA A 62 -1.22 -12.48 -8.00
N PRO A 63 -2.17 -13.41 -7.75
CA PRO A 63 -3.46 -13.45 -8.46
C PRO A 63 -4.24 -12.13 -8.35
N ASP A 64 -4.19 -11.47 -7.18
CA ASP A 64 -4.92 -10.24 -6.91
C ASP A 64 -4.05 -8.97 -7.11
N LYS A 65 -2.95 -9.04 -7.87
CA LYS A 65 -2.02 -7.90 -8.04
C LYS A 65 -2.71 -6.62 -8.52
N GLU A 66 -3.63 -6.74 -9.48
CA GLU A 66 -4.36 -5.60 -10.03
C GLU A 66 -5.26 -4.94 -8.99
N LEU A 67 -5.92 -5.74 -8.13
CA LEU A 67 -6.74 -5.25 -7.03
C LEU A 67 -5.90 -4.43 -6.03
N PHE A 68 -4.72 -4.95 -5.66
CA PHE A 68 -3.82 -4.26 -4.72
C PHE A 68 -3.33 -2.92 -5.28
N ILE A 69 -2.98 -2.89 -6.57
CA ILE A 69 -2.50 -1.70 -7.27
C ILE A 69 -3.64 -0.67 -7.44
N ALA A 70 -4.84 -1.12 -7.82
CA ALA A 70 -6.01 -0.25 -7.96
C ALA A 70 -6.33 0.45 -6.63
N LYS A 71 -6.26 -0.28 -5.52
CA LYS A 71 -6.46 0.28 -4.18
C LYS A 71 -5.36 1.25 -3.75
N LEU A 72 -4.10 1.04 -4.18
CA LEU A 72 -3.01 1.99 -3.95
C LEU A 72 -3.16 3.29 -4.76
N LYS A 73 -3.77 3.20 -5.94
CA LYS A 73 -4.00 4.33 -6.85
C LYS A 73 -5.26 5.14 -6.49
N GLN A 74 -6.15 4.60 -5.65
CA GLN A 74 -7.36 5.30 -5.21
C GLN A 74 -7.01 6.61 -4.49
N ARG A 75 -7.70 7.69 -4.84
CA ARG A 75 -7.63 8.96 -4.11
C ARG A 75 -8.35 8.78 -2.77
N SER A 76 -7.68 9.18 -1.68
CA SER A 76 -8.31 9.29 -0.36
C SER A 76 -9.57 10.13 -0.48
N LYS A 77 -10.70 9.62 0.01
CA LYS A 77 -12.00 10.30 -0.04
C LYS A 77 -12.19 11.31 1.10
N TYR A 78 -11.17 11.50 1.92
CA TYR A 78 -11.12 12.43 3.05
C TYR A 78 -9.72 13.03 3.17
#